data_AF-A0A662FYM8-F1
#
_entry.id   AF-A0A662FYM8-F1
#
_cell.length_a   1.000
_cell.length_b   1.000
_cell.length_c   1.000
_cell.angle_alpha   90.00
_cell.angle_beta   90.00
_cell.angle_gamma   90.00
#
_symmetry.space_group_name_H-M   'P 1'
#
loop_
_entity.id
_entity.type
_entity.pdbx_description
1 polymer ?
#
loop_
_entity_poly.entity_id
_entity_poly.type
_entity_poly.pdbx_seq_one_letter_code
_entity_poly.pdbx_strand_id
1 'polypeptide(L)'
;MEKFTITLKTVTPVHVWSGNNILPNEYYLDLTTNTFYRIDFVKLSRHLSIYQINVLTQTLSKAGALTGDIQKIIQRYLDEVMLYNIKINKEIVTPLSKTSEPIMEQLRINGIPTIPASSIKGLFRTALMYYFIKKDRQLFDKVCNSIEESISNLLIEISSKNFRQIRKKIKNLAKNTET
;
A
#
# COMPACT_ATOMS: atom_id res chain seq x y z
N MET A 1 32.85 -0.67 -14.11
CA MET A 1 31.78 -1.27 -13.28
C MET A 1 31.02 -2.27 -14.13
N GLU A 2 30.92 -3.51 -13.68
CA GLU A 2 30.05 -4.50 -14.31
C GLU A 2 28.58 -4.17 -14.03
N LYS A 3 27.71 -4.40 -15.01
CA LYS A 3 26.26 -4.21 -14.90
C LYS A 3 25.57 -5.55 -15.15
N PHE A 4 24.61 -5.89 -14.31
CA PHE A 4 23.79 -7.07 -14.45
C PHE A 4 22.35 -6.66 -14.78
N THR A 5 21.72 -7.37 -15.71
CA THR A 5 20.30 -7.20 -16.04
C THR A 5 19.55 -8.40 -15.49
N ILE A 6 18.52 -8.16 -14.67
CA ILE A 6 17.72 -9.20 -14.04
C ILE A 6 16.28 -9.05 -14.53
N THR A 7 15.70 -10.15 -15.01
CA THR A 7 14.27 -10.20 -15.36
C THR A 7 13.53 -10.91 -14.24
N LEU A 8 12.54 -10.25 -13.65
CA LEU A 8 11.69 -10.81 -12.60
C LEU A 8 10.35 -11.24 -13.18
N LYS A 9 9.91 -12.45 -12.84
CA LYS A 9 8.59 -12.97 -13.17
C LYS A 9 7.85 -13.32 -11.88
N THR A 10 6.63 -12.82 -11.74
CA THR A 10 5.77 -13.18 -10.62
C THR A 10 5.19 -14.59 -10.82
N VAL A 11 5.30 -15.43 -9.80
CA VAL A 11 4.70 -16.79 -9.77
C VAL A 11 3.48 -16.86 -8.85
N THR A 12 3.32 -15.86 -7.99
CA THR A 12 2.18 -15.65 -7.09
C THR A 12 1.75 -14.18 -7.18
N PRO A 13 0.55 -13.82 -6.69
CA PRO A 13 0.17 -12.43 -6.53
C PRO A 13 1.20 -11.68 -5.69
N VAL A 14 1.70 -10.56 -6.22
CA VAL A 14 2.65 -9.67 -5.52
C VAL A 14 1.97 -8.33 -5.30
N HIS A 15 1.96 -7.90 -4.04
CA HIS A 15 1.48 -6.58 -3.66
C HIS A 15 2.62 -5.75 -3.08
N VAL A 16 2.75 -4.52 -3.57
CA VAL A 16 3.61 -3.49 -2.97
C VAL A 16 2.70 -2.34 -2.61
N TRP A 17 2.52 -2.10 -1.32
CA TRP A 17 1.62 -1.07 -0.84
C TRP A 17 2.13 0.33 -1.17
N SER A 18 1.26 1.21 -1.67
CA SER A 18 1.60 2.62 -1.93
C SER A 18 1.69 3.47 -0.66
N GLY A 19 1.18 2.97 0.47
CA GLY A 19 0.93 3.75 1.68
C GLY A 19 -0.49 4.33 1.75
N ASN A 20 -1.25 4.26 0.66
CA ASN A 20 -2.64 4.74 0.60
C ASN A 20 -3.63 3.57 0.59
N ASN A 21 -4.89 3.89 0.91
CA ASN A 21 -6.00 2.97 0.80
C ASN A 21 -7.05 3.53 -0.17
N ILE A 22 -7.72 2.62 -0.87
CA ILE A 22 -8.89 2.88 -1.71
C ILE A 22 -10.14 2.63 -0.86
N LEU A 23 -10.92 3.67 -0.61
CA LEU A 23 -12.16 3.57 0.17
C LEU A 23 -13.34 3.05 -0.68
N PRO A 24 -14.39 2.46 -0.08
CA PRO A 24 -15.58 1.95 -0.77
C PRO A 24 -16.31 2.95 -1.67
N ASN A 25 -16.23 4.23 -1.36
CA ASN A 25 -16.82 5.28 -2.19
C ASN A 25 -15.99 5.62 -3.43
N GLU A 26 -14.71 5.27 -3.47
CA GLU A 26 -13.80 5.71 -4.52
C GLU A 26 -13.65 4.70 -5.67
N TYR A 27 -14.44 3.63 -5.62
CA TYR A 27 -14.50 2.65 -6.68
C TYR A 27 -15.93 2.24 -6.99
N TYR A 28 -16.12 1.70 -8.18
CA TYR A 28 -17.34 1.08 -8.63
C TYR A 28 -17.06 -0.37 -9.00
N LEU A 29 -17.95 -1.27 -8.58
CA LEU A 29 -17.89 -2.69 -8.93
C LEU A 29 -19.02 -3.01 -9.91
N ASP A 30 -18.64 -3.52 -11.06
CA ASP A 30 -19.57 -4.16 -11.98
C ASP A 30 -19.60 -5.67 -11.72
N LEU A 31 -20.67 -6.13 -11.09
CA LEU A 31 -20.87 -7.54 -10.75
C LEU A 31 -21.17 -8.41 -11.98
N THR A 32 -21.62 -7.81 -13.09
CA THR A 32 -21.94 -8.56 -14.31
C THR A 32 -20.67 -8.93 -15.06
N THR A 33 -19.73 -7.99 -15.16
CA THR A 33 -18.43 -8.21 -15.84
C THR A 33 -17.31 -8.64 -14.90
N ASN A 34 -17.54 -8.60 -13.58
CA ASN A 34 -16.53 -8.79 -12.53
C ASN A 34 -15.37 -7.81 -12.68
N THR A 35 -15.69 -6.53 -12.84
CA THR A 35 -14.71 -5.48 -13.08
C THR A 35 -14.72 -4.45 -11.97
N PHE A 36 -13.53 -4.17 -11.45
CA PHE A 36 -13.27 -3.08 -10.53
C PHE A 36 -12.92 -1.82 -11.32
N TYR A 37 -13.56 -0.70 -11.01
CA TYR A 37 -13.27 0.61 -11.61
C TYR A 37 -12.85 1.59 -10.53
N ARG A 38 -11.64 2.14 -10.65
CA ARG A 38 -11.20 3.27 -9.82
C ARG A 38 -11.78 4.55 -10.39
N ILE A 39 -12.45 5.35 -9.57
CA ILE A 39 -13.15 6.56 -10.03
C ILE A 39 -12.33 7.82 -9.74
N ASP A 40 -12.30 8.72 -10.71
CA ASP A 40 -11.82 10.09 -10.59
C ASP A 40 -12.97 11.00 -10.17
N PHE A 41 -12.99 11.42 -8.90
CA PHE A 41 -14.06 12.30 -8.40
C PHE A 41 -14.04 13.69 -9.00
N VAL A 42 -12.87 14.19 -9.40
CA VAL A 42 -12.77 15.51 -10.02
C VAL A 42 -13.49 15.47 -11.36
N LYS A 43 -13.28 14.42 -12.16
CA LYS A 43 -14.03 14.22 -13.40
C LYS A 43 -15.50 13.93 -13.13
N LEU A 44 -15.82 13.04 -12.18
CA LEU A 44 -17.21 12.71 -11.83
C LEU A 44 -18.01 13.97 -11.47
N SER A 45 -17.44 14.87 -10.69
CA SER A 45 -18.12 16.09 -10.22
C SER A 45 -18.62 16.99 -11.35
N ARG A 46 -18.01 16.93 -12.54
CA ARG A 46 -18.43 17.71 -13.72
C ARG A 46 -19.77 17.25 -14.31
N HIS A 47 -20.17 16.02 -14.01
CA HIS A 47 -21.42 15.43 -14.47
C HIS A 47 -22.51 15.42 -13.38
N LEU A 48 -22.22 15.98 -12.20
CA LEU A 48 -23.14 16.03 -11.08
C LEU A 48 -23.82 17.40 -10.99
N SER A 49 -25.11 17.39 -10.70
CA SER A 49 -25.83 18.59 -10.26
C SER A 49 -25.41 18.99 -8.84
N ILE A 50 -25.68 20.24 -8.44
CA ILE A 50 -25.38 20.73 -7.08
C ILE A 50 -26.02 19.83 -6.00
N TYR A 51 -27.25 19.36 -6.23
CA TYR A 51 -27.92 18.42 -5.33
C TYR A 51 -27.15 17.10 -5.23
N GLN A 52 -26.72 16.54 -6.36
CA GLN A 52 -25.97 15.28 -6.39
C GLN A 52 -24.58 15.41 -5.77
N ILE A 53 -23.93 16.58 -5.92
CA ILE A 53 -22.67 16.90 -5.23
C ILE A 53 -22.90 16.86 -3.72
N ASN A 54 -23.96 17.48 -3.20
CA ASN A 54 -24.26 17.45 -1.77
C ASN A 54 -24.49 16.02 -1.25
N VAL A 55 -25.23 15.20 -2.00
CA VAL A 55 -25.44 13.78 -1.68
C VAL A 55 -24.10 13.03 -1.68
N LEU A 56 -23.26 13.25 -2.69
CA LEU A 56 -21.93 12.64 -2.77
C LEU A 56 -21.08 13.05 -1.56
N THR A 57 -21.02 14.33 -1.20
CA THR A 57 -20.23 14.82 -0.05
C THR A 57 -20.69 14.16 1.26
N GLN A 58 -21.99 13.97 1.46
CA GLN A 58 -22.50 13.25 2.63
C GLN A 58 -22.08 11.78 2.66
N THR A 59 -22.11 11.09 1.51
CA THR A 59 -21.65 9.70 1.38
C THR A 59 -20.14 9.59 1.57
N LEU A 60 -19.37 10.54 1.04
CA LEU A 60 -17.92 10.62 1.22
C LEU A 60 -17.53 10.73 2.69
N SER A 61 -18.27 11.55 3.44
CA SER A 61 -18.04 11.78 4.88
C SER A 61 -18.24 10.51 5.73
N LYS A 62 -18.98 9.53 5.22
CA LYS A 62 -19.30 8.28 5.92
C LYS A 62 -18.47 7.09 5.44
N ALA A 63 -17.57 7.28 4.46
CA ALA A 63 -16.80 6.21 3.81
C ALA A 63 -17.65 5.02 3.31
N GLY A 64 -18.94 5.25 3.05
CA GLY A 64 -19.87 4.20 2.58
C GLY A 64 -19.77 3.98 1.07
N ALA A 65 -20.19 2.81 0.59
CA ALA A 65 -20.24 2.53 -0.85
C ALA A 65 -21.16 3.51 -1.60
N LEU A 66 -20.82 3.81 -2.86
CA LEU A 66 -21.68 4.62 -3.73
C LEU A 66 -22.92 3.81 -4.11
N THR A 67 -24.10 4.38 -3.86
CA THR A 67 -25.39 3.75 -4.14
C THR A 67 -26.35 4.70 -4.85
N GLY A 68 -27.42 4.15 -5.42
CA GLY A 68 -28.51 4.94 -5.99
C GLY A 68 -28.11 5.73 -7.23
N ASP A 69 -28.47 7.02 -7.26
CA ASP A 69 -28.33 7.84 -8.47
C ASP A 69 -26.88 8.14 -8.84
N ILE A 70 -25.98 8.23 -7.86
CA ILE A 70 -24.54 8.41 -8.13
C ILE A 70 -23.99 7.21 -8.90
N GLN A 71 -24.40 6.00 -8.52
CA GLN A 71 -23.99 4.76 -9.20
C GLN A 71 -24.45 4.74 -10.66
N LYS A 72 -25.68 5.19 -10.94
CA LYS A 72 -26.20 5.29 -12.32
C LYS A 72 -25.43 6.32 -13.16
N ILE A 73 -25.00 7.43 -12.55
CA ILE A 73 -24.21 8.46 -13.23
C ILE A 73 -22.82 7.91 -13.56
N ILE A 74 -22.18 7.24 -12.60
CA ILE A 74 -20.90 6.56 -12.84
C ILE A 74 -21.03 5.57 -13.99
N GLN A 75 -22.08 4.75 -14.01
CA GLN A 75 -22.30 3.80 -15.08
C GLN A 75 -22.50 4.49 -16.44
N ARG A 76 -23.16 5.65 -16.48
CA ARG A 76 -23.38 6.43 -17.70
C ARG A 76 -22.10 7.05 -18.27
N TYR A 77 -21.22 7.54 -17.39
CA TYR A 77 -20.00 8.28 -17.77
C TYR A 77 -18.72 7.51 -17.44
N LEU A 78 -18.80 6.17 -17.37
CA LEU A 78 -17.74 5.33 -16.79
C LEU A 78 -16.39 5.56 -17.46
N ASP A 79 -16.37 5.65 -18.79
CA ASP A 79 -15.16 5.85 -19.58
C ASP A 79 -14.50 7.21 -19.34
N GLU A 80 -15.31 8.24 -19.04
CA GLU A 80 -14.82 9.59 -18.78
C GLU A 80 -14.27 9.71 -17.36
N VAL A 81 -14.94 9.08 -16.39
CA VAL A 81 -14.66 9.24 -14.96
C VAL A 81 -13.74 8.17 -14.39
N MET A 82 -13.37 7.12 -15.13
CA MET A 82 -12.44 6.11 -14.62
C MET A 82 -10.97 6.57 -14.66
N LEU A 83 -10.21 6.21 -13.62
CA LEU A 83 -8.75 6.29 -13.60
C LEU A 83 -8.13 5.04 -14.22
N TYR A 84 -8.63 3.87 -13.82
CA TYR A 84 -8.26 2.57 -14.37
C TYR A 84 -9.32 1.55 -14.01
N ASN A 85 -9.30 0.41 -14.70
CA ASN A 85 -10.12 -0.75 -14.37
C ASN A 85 -9.26 -2.01 -14.26
N ILE A 86 -9.76 -3.00 -13.52
CA ILE A 86 -9.11 -4.30 -13.35
C ILE A 86 -10.19 -5.37 -13.34
N LYS A 87 -10.02 -6.40 -14.17
CA LYS A 87 -10.85 -7.61 -14.08
C LYS A 87 -10.45 -8.40 -12.83
N ILE A 88 -11.42 -8.70 -12.00
CA ILE A 88 -11.21 -9.38 -10.73
C ILE A 88 -11.99 -10.71 -10.71
N ASN A 89 -11.52 -11.66 -9.91
CA ASN A 89 -12.21 -12.95 -9.80
C ASN A 89 -13.56 -12.77 -9.09
N LYS A 90 -14.57 -13.52 -9.52
CA LYS A 90 -15.93 -13.49 -8.94
C LYS A 90 -15.93 -13.76 -7.42
N GLU A 91 -15.01 -14.62 -6.98
CA GLU A 91 -14.76 -14.95 -5.58
C GLU A 91 -14.31 -13.74 -4.74
N ILE A 92 -13.69 -12.74 -5.37
CA ILE A 92 -13.22 -11.49 -4.72
C ILE A 92 -14.30 -10.41 -4.83
N VAL A 93 -14.97 -10.30 -5.98
CA VAL A 93 -15.96 -9.24 -6.23
C VAL A 93 -17.11 -9.31 -5.23
N THR A 94 -17.61 -10.52 -4.97
CA THR A 94 -18.82 -10.71 -4.16
C THR A 94 -18.60 -10.31 -2.70
N PRO A 95 -17.52 -10.76 -2.01
CA PRO A 95 -17.16 -10.22 -0.69
C PRO A 95 -16.88 -8.72 -0.72
N LEU A 96 -16.18 -8.23 -1.77
CA LEU A 96 -15.82 -6.82 -1.86
C LEU A 96 -17.04 -5.89 -1.98
N SER A 97 -18.10 -6.33 -2.66
CA SER A 97 -19.36 -5.57 -2.72
C SER A 97 -20.12 -5.49 -1.40
N LYS A 98 -19.79 -6.35 -0.43
CA LYS A 98 -20.45 -6.44 0.87
C LYS A 98 -19.64 -5.82 1.99
N THR A 99 -18.36 -5.55 1.76
CA THR A 99 -17.47 -4.97 2.76
C THR A 99 -17.40 -3.45 2.62
N SER A 100 -17.29 -2.78 3.76
CA SER A 100 -16.92 -1.36 3.83
C SER A 100 -15.43 -1.17 4.13
N GLU A 101 -14.63 -2.24 4.06
CA GLU A 101 -13.21 -2.18 4.34
C GLU A 101 -12.44 -1.48 3.22
N PRO A 102 -11.49 -0.60 3.55
CA PRO A 102 -10.57 -0.02 2.59
C PRO A 102 -9.67 -1.09 1.95
N ILE A 103 -9.36 -0.93 0.67
CA ILE A 103 -8.42 -1.80 -0.06
C ILE A 103 -7.04 -1.14 -0.04
N MET A 104 -5.99 -1.88 0.30
CA MET A 104 -4.62 -1.37 0.19
C MET A 104 -4.26 -1.13 -1.28
N GLU A 105 -3.85 0.10 -1.60
CA GLU A 105 -3.54 0.47 -2.97
C GLU A 105 -2.17 -0.06 -3.40
N GLN A 106 -2.11 -0.66 -4.60
CA GLN A 106 -0.84 -1.04 -5.21
C GLN A 106 -0.04 0.21 -5.61
N LEU A 107 1.25 0.24 -5.29
CA LEU A 107 2.15 1.30 -5.73
C LEU A 107 2.14 1.42 -7.26
N ARG A 108 1.87 2.65 -7.73
CA ARG A 108 1.87 3.01 -9.14
C ARG A 108 2.76 4.22 -9.37
N ILE A 109 3.48 4.22 -10.49
CA ILE A 109 4.22 5.40 -10.98
C ILE A 109 3.62 5.73 -12.34
N ASN A 110 3.11 6.95 -12.50
CA ASN A 110 2.39 7.39 -13.71
C ASN A 110 1.27 6.42 -14.13
N GLY A 111 0.51 5.91 -13.15
CA GLY A 111 -0.59 4.96 -13.38
C GLY A 111 -0.17 3.50 -13.57
N ILE A 112 1.12 3.19 -13.70
CA ILE A 112 1.63 1.84 -13.96
C ILE A 112 2.02 1.16 -12.64
N PRO A 113 1.44 -0.02 -12.29
CA PRO A 113 1.87 -0.79 -11.13
C PRO A 113 3.36 -1.08 -11.16
N THR A 114 4.10 -0.71 -10.12
CA THR A 114 5.56 -0.78 -10.11
C THR A 114 6.07 -1.39 -8.81
N ILE A 115 7.12 -2.20 -8.91
CA ILE A 115 7.91 -2.67 -7.76
C ILE A 115 9.15 -1.77 -7.68
N PRO A 116 9.35 -1.01 -6.59
CA PRO A 116 10.46 -0.08 -6.51
C PRO A 116 11.78 -0.84 -6.29
N ALA A 117 12.88 -0.27 -6.75
CA ALA A 117 14.21 -0.86 -6.61
C ALA A 117 14.61 -1.07 -5.14
N SER A 118 14.12 -0.23 -4.22
CA SER A 118 14.34 -0.40 -2.78
C SER A 118 13.73 -1.71 -2.25
N SER A 119 12.54 -2.10 -2.70
CA SER A 119 11.91 -3.38 -2.34
C SER A 119 12.71 -4.57 -2.87
N ILE A 120 13.17 -4.50 -4.13
CA ILE A 120 14.01 -5.55 -4.74
C ILE A 120 15.35 -5.65 -4.01
N LYS A 121 15.98 -4.51 -3.70
CA LYS A 121 17.21 -4.45 -2.90
C LYS A 121 17.00 -5.07 -1.51
N GLY A 122 15.87 -4.80 -0.87
CA GLY A 122 15.49 -5.40 0.40
C GLY A 122 15.42 -6.93 0.32
N LEU A 123 14.81 -7.48 -0.73
CA LEU A 123 14.76 -8.92 -0.98
C LEU A 123 16.17 -9.53 -1.07
N PHE A 124 17.05 -8.97 -1.91
CA PHE A 124 18.42 -9.46 -2.06
C PHE A 124 19.23 -9.31 -0.78
N ARG A 125 19.09 -8.18 -0.08
CA ARG A 125 19.77 -7.93 1.20
C ARG A 125 19.43 -9.04 2.19
N THR A 126 18.15 -9.35 2.37
CA THR A 126 17.70 -10.39 3.30
C THR A 126 18.20 -11.77 2.88
N ALA A 127 18.12 -12.12 1.60
CA ALA A 127 18.59 -13.41 1.10
C ALA A 127 20.10 -13.60 1.30
N LEU A 128 20.91 -12.58 0.95
CA LEU A 128 22.36 -12.61 1.13
C LEU A 128 22.73 -12.66 2.62
N MET A 129 22.08 -11.84 3.45
CA MET A 129 22.30 -11.83 4.90
C MET A 129 22.03 -13.22 5.49
N TYR A 130 20.90 -13.83 5.16
CA TYR A 130 20.57 -15.19 5.60
C TYR A 130 21.62 -16.20 5.14
N TYR A 131 22.04 -16.14 3.88
CA TYR A 131 23.05 -17.04 3.32
C TYR A 131 24.40 -16.95 4.07
N PHE A 132 24.90 -15.74 4.33
CA PHE A 132 26.18 -15.55 5.02
C PHE A 132 26.10 -15.97 6.49
N ILE A 133 25.04 -15.57 7.19
CA ILE A 133 24.81 -15.94 8.59
C ILE A 133 24.71 -17.46 8.75
N LYS A 134 23.99 -18.14 7.85
CA LYS A 134 23.83 -19.60 7.92
C LYS A 134 25.15 -20.35 7.73
N LYS A 135 26.10 -19.79 6.97
CA LYS A 135 27.38 -20.43 6.69
C LYS A 135 28.44 -20.18 7.77
N ASP A 136 28.32 -19.11 8.54
CA ASP A 136 29.30 -18.71 9.53
C ASP A 136 28.65 -18.58 10.92
N ARG A 137 28.86 -19.62 11.75
CA ARG A 137 28.33 -19.66 13.12
C ARG A 137 28.93 -18.56 14.00
N GLN A 138 30.19 -18.18 13.80
CA GLN A 138 30.80 -17.09 14.57
C GLN A 138 30.18 -15.74 14.20
N LEU A 139 29.91 -15.51 12.92
CA LEU A 139 29.18 -14.33 12.47
C LEU A 139 27.76 -14.29 13.04
N PHE A 140 27.06 -15.42 13.07
CA PHE A 140 25.74 -15.53 13.69
C PHE A 140 25.79 -15.14 15.18
N ASP A 141 26.70 -15.73 15.94
CA ASP A 141 26.83 -15.46 17.37
C ASP A 141 27.17 -13.98 17.63
N LYS A 142 28.06 -13.37 16.83
CA LYS A 142 28.36 -11.93 16.90
C LYS A 142 27.13 -11.06 16.63
N VAL A 143 26.33 -11.40 15.63
CA VAL A 143 25.09 -10.67 15.30
C VAL A 143 24.09 -10.78 16.45
N CYS A 144 23.89 -11.99 17.00
CA CYS A 144 23.01 -12.20 18.15
C CYS A 144 23.45 -11.36 19.36
N ASN A 145 24.73 -11.45 19.74
CA ASN A 145 25.28 -10.68 20.85
C ASN A 145 25.11 -9.17 20.67
N SER A 146 25.35 -8.66 19.45
CA SER A 146 25.18 -7.24 19.13
C SER A 146 23.71 -6.78 19.22
N ILE A 147 22.77 -7.63 18.80
CA ILE A 147 21.33 -7.36 18.93
C ILE A 147 20.93 -7.37 20.41
N GLU A 148 21.38 -8.35 21.19
CA GLU A 148 21.10 -8.44 22.63
C GLU A 148 21.64 -7.22 23.38
N GLU A 149 22.85 -6.78 23.07
CA GLU A 149 23.45 -5.57 23.65
C GLU A 149 22.64 -4.32 23.28
N SER A 150 22.23 -4.20 22.01
CA SER A 150 21.41 -3.08 21.54
C SER A 150 20.04 -3.02 22.22
N ILE A 151 19.38 -4.17 22.39
CA ILE A 151 18.09 -4.28 23.09
C ILE A 151 18.28 -3.93 24.56
N SER A 152 19.32 -4.46 25.21
CA SER A 152 19.62 -4.17 26.61
C SER A 152 19.84 -2.69 26.85
N ASN A 153 20.61 -2.03 25.97
CA ASN A 153 20.84 -0.59 26.02
C ASN A 153 19.53 0.20 25.81
N LEU A 154 18.68 -0.20 24.86
CA LEU A 154 17.37 0.42 24.65
C LEU A 154 16.46 0.27 25.88
N LEU A 155 16.46 -0.88 26.54
CA LEU A 155 15.67 -1.13 27.74
C LEU A 155 16.14 -0.27 28.93
N ILE A 156 17.45 -0.12 29.12
CA ILE A 156 18.05 0.77 30.12
C ILE A 156 17.69 2.24 29.83
N GLU A 157 17.74 2.66 28.56
CA GLU A 157 17.31 4.00 28.15
C GLU A 157 15.80 4.25 28.39
N ILE A 158 14.94 3.23 28.17
CA ILE A 158 13.50 3.32 28.44
C ILE A 158 13.23 3.39 29.95
N SER A 159 13.94 2.60 30.77
CA SER A 159 13.74 2.57 32.22
C SER A 159 14.22 3.84 32.93
N SER A 160 15.17 4.56 32.35
CA SER A 160 15.76 5.80 32.91
C SER A 160 14.99 7.10 32.60
N LYS A 161 13.81 7.01 31.94
CA LYS A 161 12.82 8.08 31.68
C LYS A 161 13.36 9.35 30.98
N ASN A 162 13.15 9.43 29.66
CA ASN A 162 12.49 10.57 29.00
C ASN A 162 12.11 10.21 27.55
N PHE A 163 10.89 9.68 27.33
CA PHE A 163 10.38 9.23 26.02
C PHE A 163 10.56 10.27 24.88
N ARG A 164 10.60 11.56 25.23
CA ARG A 164 10.83 12.66 24.28
C ARG A 164 12.26 12.68 23.70
N GLN A 165 13.26 12.26 24.47
CA GLN A 165 14.65 12.15 24.01
C GLN A 165 14.86 10.90 23.16
N ILE A 166 14.23 9.78 23.55
CA ILE A 166 14.24 8.51 22.79
C ILE A 166 13.66 8.72 21.38
N ARG A 167 12.50 9.38 21.26
CA ARG A 167 11.87 9.66 19.96
C ARG A 167 12.74 10.54 19.05
N LYS A 168 13.53 11.46 19.62
CA LYS A 168 14.45 12.34 18.89
C LYS A 168 15.69 11.58 18.42
N LYS A 169 16.22 10.66 19.23
CA LYS A 169 17.34 9.77 18.87
C LYS A 169 16.96 8.74 17.80
N ILE A 170 15.82 8.07 17.92
CA ILE A 170 15.32 7.11 16.92
C ILE A 170 15.21 7.80 15.54
N LYS A 171 14.70 9.04 15.52
CA LYS A 171 14.59 9.84 14.30
C LYS A 171 15.96 10.22 13.69
N ASN A 172 17.00 10.34 14.50
CA ASN A 172 18.36 10.62 14.03
C ASN A 172 19.10 9.36 13.59
N LEU A 173 18.92 8.23 14.27
CA LEU A 173 19.49 6.93 13.88
C LEU A 173 18.90 6.43 12.54
N ALA A 174 17.61 6.66 12.31
CA ALA A 174 16.98 6.38 11.02
C ALA A 174 17.51 7.25 9.88
N LYS A 175 17.89 8.52 10.16
CA LYS A 175 18.50 9.40 9.15
C LYS A 175 19.94 9.02 8.80
N ASN A 176 20.70 8.53 9.77
CA ASN A 176 22.11 8.16 9.58
C ASN A 176 22.29 6.79 8.90
N THR A 177 21.20 6.06 8.65
CA THR A 177 21.21 4.77 7.95
C THR A 177 20.77 4.88 6.48
N GLU A 178 20.47 6.10 6.00
CA GLU A 178 20.12 6.41 4.61
C GLU A 178 21.27 7.02 3.78
N THR A 179 22.49 7.12 4.34
CA THR A 179 23.75 7.39 3.60
C THR A 179 24.55 6.11 3.41
#